data_AF-A0A6V8CYJ6-F1
#
_entry.id   AF-A0A6V8CYJ6-F1
#
_cell.length_a   1.000
_cell.length_b   1.000
_cell.length_c   1.000
_cell.angle_alpha   90.00
_cell.angle_beta   90.00
_cell.angle_gamma   90.00
#
_symmetry.space_group_name_H-M   'P 1'
#
loop_
_entity.id
_entity.type
_entity.pdbx_description
1 polymer ?
#
loop_
_entity_poly.entity_id
_entity_poly.type
_entity_poly.pdbx_seq_one_letter_code
_entity_poly.pdbx_strand_id
1 'polypeptide(L)'
;DGTDVTWNALRLARQLNNDGVEVRIFLMNDSVDLARDGITPPEGVEDMVAMTKDLIAKGVPVKVCGTCQQRCGVLKGQGYYDGAQYSTMAECSDWVQSSDKVLTF
;
A
#
# COMPACT_ATOMS: atom_id res chain seq x y z
N ASP A 1 12.99 8.92 -0.26
CA ASP A 1 14.46 9.03 -0.48
C ASP A 1 14.85 9.02 -1.97
N GLY A 2 13.89 9.19 -2.89
CA GLY A 2 14.17 9.15 -4.33
C GLY A 2 14.42 7.74 -4.87
N THR A 3 14.22 6.70 -4.06
CA THR A 3 14.31 5.32 -4.53
C THR A 3 12.93 4.87 -5.04
N ASP A 4 12.91 4.26 -6.22
CA ASP A 4 11.70 3.74 -6.87
C ASP A 4 11.18 2.44 -6.21
N VAL A 5 11.46 2.25 -4.92
CA VAL A 5 11.20 1.00 -4.20
C VAL A 5 9.70 0.74 -4.12
N THR A 6 8.93 1.69 -3.61
CA THR A 6 7.46 1.60 -3.53
C THR A 6 6.82 1.53 -4.92
N TRP A 7 7.35 2.27 -5.89
CA TRP A 7 6.84 2.26 -7.26
C TRP A 7 7.03 0.89 -7.93
N ASN A 8 8.21 0.28 -7.77
CA ASN A 8 8.48 -1.08 -8.26
C ASN A 8 7.60 -2.12 -7.57
N ALA A 9 7.33 -1.96 -6.26
CA ALA A 9 6.40 -2.83 -5.53
C ALA A 9 5.00 -2.81 -6.16
N LEU A 10 4.45 -1.62 -6.44
CA LEU A 10 3.12 -1.46 -7.04
C LEU A 10 3.07 -2.00 -8.47
N ARG A 11 4.12 -1.78 -9.28
CA ARG A 11 4.22 -2.35 -10.63
C ARG A 11 4.26 -3.87 -10.61
N LEU A 12 5.03 -4.46 -9.69
CA LEU A 12 5.10 -5.90 -9.54
C LEU A 12 3.76 -6.47 -9.08
N ALA A 13 3.11 -5.85 -8.08
CA ALA A 13 1.80 -6.26 -7.60
C ALA A 13 0.75 -6.25 -8.73
N ARG A 14 0.76 -5.21 -9.57
CA ARG A 14 -0.12 -5.12 -10.75
C ARG A 14 0.14 -6.26 -11.73
N GLN A 15 1.41 -6.55 -12.03
CA GLN A 15 1.76 -7.63 -12.96
C GLN A 15 1.34 -9.00 -12.42
N LEU A 16 1.66 -9.30 -11.16
CA LEU A 16 1.28 -10.56 -10.51
C LEU A 16 -0.24 -10.76 -10.52
N ASN A 17 -1.01 -9.72 -10.21
CA ASN A 17 -2.47 -9.77 -10.27
C ASN A 17 -2.98 -10.04 -11.69
N ASN A 18 -2.38 -9.41 -12.72
CA ASN A 18 -2.72 -9.66 -14.12
C ASN A 18 -2.38 -11.10 -14.55
N ASP A 19 -1.33 -11.67 -13.98
CA ASP A 19 -0.92 -13.07 -14.20
C ASP A 19 -1.82 -14.07 -13.44
N GLY A 20 -2.83 -13.59 -12.72
CA GLY A 20 -3.79 -14.43 -11.98
C GLY A 20 -3.32 -14.89 -10.60
N VAL A 21 -2.22 -14.32 -10.09
CA VAL A 21 -1.71 -14.61 -8.75
C VAL A 21 -2.51 -13.82 -7.71
N GLU A 22 -2.84 -14.46 -6.59
CA GLU A 22 -3.44 -13.75 -5.45
C GLU A 22 -2.39 -12.82 -4.81
N VAL A 23 -2.66 -11.52 -4.83
CA VAL A 23 -1.78 -10.50 -4.26
C VAL A 23 -2.50 -9.79 -3.13
N ARG A 24 -1.79 -9.55 -2.03
CA ARG A 24 -2.24 -8.76 -0.88
C ARG A 24 -1.17 -7.73 -0.54
N ILE A 25 -1.55 -6.50 -0.22
CA ILE A 25 -0.61 -5.41 0.05
C ILE A 25 -0.82 -4.89 1.46
N PHE A 26 0.24 -4.89 2.26
CA PHE A 26 0.24 -4.28 3.60
C PHE A 26 1.15 -3.05 3.62
N LEU A 27 0.57 -1.88 3.84
CA LEU A 27 1.29 -0.61 3.93
C LEU A 27 1.70 -0.31 5.36
N MET A 28 2.98 0.03 5.54
CA MET A 28 3.59 0.31 6.84
C MET A 28 4.63 1.43 6.73
N ASN A 29 5.01 2.04 7.85
CA ASN A 29 5.90 3.20 7.91
C ASN A 29 5.35 4.35 7.06
N ASP A 30 6.19 5.05 6.30
CA ASP A 30 5.75 6.22 5.52
C ASP A 30 4.93 5.86 4.28
N SER A 31 4.94 4.58 3.84
CA SER A 31 4.09 4.13 2.72
C SER A 31 2.59 4.24 3.00
N VAL A 32 2.18 4.45 4.26
CA VAL A 32 0.77 4.69 4.61
C VAL A 32 0.21 5.98 4.01
N ASP A 33 1.05 6.91 3.55
CA ASP A 33 0.60 8.09 2.80
C ASP A 33 -0.05 7.71 1.46
N LEU A 34 0.29 6.55 0.88
CA LEU A 34 -0.39 6.06 -0.33
C LEU A 34 -1.88 5.78 -0.10
N ALA A 35 -2.29 5.62 1.15
CA ALA A 35 -3.66 5.36 1.56
C ALA A 35 -4.41 6.62 2.02
N ARG A 36 -3.84 7.82 1.83
CA ARG A 36 -4.43 9.10 2.23
C ARG A 36 -4.74 9.97 1.02
N ASP A 37 -5.81 10.75 1.12
CA ASP A 37 -6.12 11.78 0.13
C ASP A 37 -5.24 13.02 0.35
N GLY A 38 -4.98 13.78 -0.71
CA GLY A 38 -4.21 15.03 -0.65
C GLY A 38 -2.71 14.89 -0.88
N ILE A 39 -2.19 13.67 -1.04
CA ILE A 39 -0.85 13.46 -1.60
C ILE A 39 -0.90 13.72 -3.10
N THR A 40 -0.16 14.70 -3.56
CA THR A 40 -0.03 15.02 -4.99
C THR A 40 1.40 14.71 -5.44
N PRO A 41 1.60 13.91 -6.50
CA PRO A 41 2.92 13.65 -7.02
C PRO A 41 3.51 14.92 -7.67
N PRO A 42 4.83 15.10 -7.67
CA PRO A 42 5.48 16.10 -8.51
C PRO A 42 5.16 15.90 -9.99
N GLU A 43 5.25 16.97 -10.78
CA GLU A 43 5.05 16.90 -12.24
C GLU A 43 6.01 15.89 -12.88
N GLY A 44 5.47 15.04 -13.77
CA GLY A 44 6.24 14.01 -14.48
C GLY A 44 6.52 12.73 -13.67
N VAL A 45 6.08 12.66 -12.41
CA VAL A 45 6.19 11.45 -11.57
C VAL A 45 4.86 10.68 -11.58
N GLU A 46 4.93 9.35 -11.65
CA GLU A 46 3.72 8.52 -11.61
C GLU A 46 3.01 8.63 -10.25
N ASP A 47 1.68 8.78 -10.29
CA ASP A 47 0.87 8.90 -9.10
C ASP A 47 0.68 7.54 -8.41
N MET A 48 1.51 7.27 -7.41
CA MET A 48 1.43 6.03 -6.63
C MET A 48 0.14 5.89 -5.81
N VAL A 49 -0.54 6.98 -5.46
CA VAL A 49 -1.85 6.92 -4.80
C VAL A 49 -2.88 6.42 -5.81
N ALA A 50 -2.87 6.96 -7.03
CA ALA A 50 -3.72 6.49 -8.11
C ALA A 50 -3.43 5.02 -8.48
N MET A 51 -2.16 4.60 -8.52
CA MET A 51 -1.78 3.21 -8.72
C MET A 51 -2.34 2.28 -7.63
N THR A 52 -2.30 2.72 -6.37
CA THR A 52 -2.83 1.96 -5.24
C THR A 52 -4.36 1.84 -5.34
N LYS A 53 -5.06 2.93 -5.69
CA LYS A 53 -6.51 2.92 -5.94
C LYS A 53 -6.91 2.00 -7.10
N ASP A 54 -6.12 1.97 -8.19
CA ASP A 54 -6.34 1.04 -9.31
C ASP A 54 -6.22 -0.44 -8.89
N LEU A 55 -5.25 -0.78 -8.05
CA LEU A 55 -5.11 -2.13 -7.50
C LEU A 55 -6.32 -2.51 -6.63
N ILE A 56 -6.77 -1.60 -5.76
CA ILE A 56 -7.98 -1.80 -4.94
C ILE A 56 -9.20 -2.02 -5.83
N ALA A 57 -9.37 -1.21 -6.89
CA ALA A 57 -10.48 -1.34 -7.83
C ALA A 57 -10.47 -2.68 -8.59
N LYS A 58 -9.29 -3.29 -8.77
CA LYS A 58 -9.11 -4.64 -9.33
C LYS A 58 -9.30 -5.76 -8.31
N GLY A 59 -9.67 -5.44 -7.07
CA GLY A 59 -9.95 -6.39 -6.02
C GLY A 59 -8.73 -6.81 -5.19
N VAL A 60 -7.56 -6.19 -5.40
CA VAL A 60 -6.37 -6.46 -4.57
C VAL A 60 -6.62 -5.92 -3.15
N PRO A 61 -6.61 -6.77 -2.11
CA PRO A 61 -6.80 -6.30 -0.74
C PRO A 61 -5.61 -5.45 -0.29
N VAL A 62 -5.90 -4.25 0.19
CA VAL A 62 -4.90 -3.33 0.77
C VAL A 62 -5.23 -3.10 2.23
N LYS A 63 -4.28 -3.44 3.10
CA LYS A 63 -4.32 -3.17 4.55
C LYS A 63 -3.25 -2.16 4.92
N VAL A 64 -3.52 -1.34 5.92
CA VAL A 64 -2.68 -0.20 6.29
C VAL A 64 -2.49 -0.16 7.80
N CYS A 65 -1.23 -0.07 8.25
CA CYS A 65 -0.90 -0.09 9.66
C CYS A 65 -1.57 1.07 10.42
N GLY A 66 -2.40 0.72 11.41
CA GLY A 66 -3.12 1.67 12.24
C GLY A 66 -2.22 2.51 13.15
N THR A 67 -1.15 1.91 13.68
CA THR A 67 -0.18 2.65 14.51
C THR A 67 0.57 3.70 13.69
N CYS A 68 0.88 3.38 12.42
CA CYS A 68 1.52 4.31 11.49
C CYS A 68 0.58 5.46 11.10
N GLN A 69 -0.74 5.26 11.18
CA GLN A 69 -1.70 6.33 10.88
C GLN A 69 -1.43 7.59 11.70
N GLN A 70 -1.09 7.42 12.97
CA GLN A 70 -0.88 8.54 13.89
C GLN A 70 0.57 9.06 13.89
N ARG A 71 1.52 8.27 13.36
CA ARG A 71 2.96 8.47 13.62
C ARG A 71 3.80 8.70 12.37
N CYS A 72 3.37 8.19 11.22
CA CYS A 72 4.17 8.08 10.01
C CYS A 72 3.56 8.86 8.85
N GLY A 73 4.41 9.18 7.88
CA GLY A 73 4.07 9.94 6.71
C GLY A 73 3.89 11.44 6.95
N VAL A 74 3.71 12.16 5.85
CA VAL A 74 3.51 13.60 5.76
C VAL A 74 2.15 13.99 6.33
N LEU A 75 1.12 13.19 6.09
CA LEU A 75 -0.26 13.47 6.51
C LEU A 75 -0.67 12.72 7.78
N LYS A 76 0.29 12.50 8.70
CA LYS A 76 0.06 11.81 9.97
C LYS A 76 -1.15 12.37 10.74
N GLY A 77 -1.95 11.47 11.31
CA GLY A 77 -3.20 11.77 12.00
C GLY A 77 -4.45 11.78 11.11
N GLN A 78 -4.30 11.86 9.78
CA GLN A 78 -5.44 11.77 8.87
C GLN A 78 -5.96 10.33 8.73
N GLY A 79 -7.24 10.20 8.40
CA GLY A 79 -7.89 8.94 8.03
C GLY A 79 -7.35 8.38 6.71
N TYR A 80 -7.55 7.07 6.52
CA TYR A 80 -7.34 6.43 5.23
C TYR A 80 -8.61 6.49 4.37
N TYR A 81 -8.46 6.53 3.05
CA TYR A 81 -9.61 6.53 2.14
C TYR A 81 -10.26 5.14 2.05
N ASP A 82 -11.47 5.09 1.51
CA ASP A 82 -12.23 3.85 1.34
C ASP A 82 -11.51 2.80 0.47
N GLY A 83 -11.46 1.57 0.95
CA GLY A 83 -10.76 0.45 0.31
C GLY A 83 -9.33 0.24 0.80
N ALA A 84 -8.70 1.24 1.44
CA ALA A 84 -7.46 1.07 2.18
C ALA A 84 -7.78 0.74 3.65
N GLN A 85 -7.81 -0.55 3.96
CA GLN A 85 -8.37 -1.03 5.22
C GLN A 85 -7.42 -0.78 6.40
N TYR A 86 -7.89 -0.09 7.44
CA TYR A 86 -7.18 -0.01 8.71
C TYR A 86 -6.86 -1.42 9.22
N SER A 87 -5.63 -1.63 9.69
CA SER A 87 -5.19 -2.94 10.16
C SER A 87 -4.17 -2.87 11.30
N THR A 88 -3.98 -4.02 11.94
CA THR A 88 -3.09 -4.20 13.09
C THR A 88 -1.88 -5.08 12.76
N MET A 89 -0.89 -5.08 13.66
CA MET A 89 0.27 -5.98 13.53
C MET A 89 -0.13 -7.46 13.60
N ALA A 90 -1.19 -7.80 14.33
CA ALA A 90 -1.70 -9.18 14.38
C ALA A 90 -2.17 -9.65 13.00
N GLU A 91 -2.96 -8.84 12.31
CA GLU A 91 -3.42 -9.17 10.95
C GLU A 91 -2.27 -9.19 9.92
N CYS A 92 -1.26 -8.33 10.09
CA CYS A 92 -0.04 -8.41 9.29
C CYS A 92 0.68 -9.75 9.50
N SER A 93 0.83 -10.17 10.76
CA SER A 93 1.40 -11.47 11.12
C SER A 93 0.61 -12.63 10.51
N ASP A 94 -0.72 -12.56 10.53
CA ASP A 94 -1.57 -13.58 9.92
C ASP A 94 -1.41 -13.64 8.40
N TRP A 95 -1.30 -12.47 7.74
CA TRP A 95 -1.00 -12.41 6.31
C TRP A 95 0.37 -13.00 5.97
N VAL A 96 1.38 -12.71 6.77
CA VAL A 96 2.73 -13.27 6.58
C VAL A 96 2.71 -14.80 6.71
N GLN A 97 2.07 -15.33 7.76
CA GLN A 97 2.00 -16.77 8.01
C GLN A 97 1.18 -17.54 6.97
N SER A 98 0.14 -16.91 6.43
CA SER A 98 -0.75 -17.51 5.42
C SER A 98 -0.29 -17.32 3.98
N SER A 99 0.81 -16.59 3.73
CA SER A 99 1.31 -16.36 2.38
C SER A 99 2.37 -17.38 1.99
N ASP A 100 2.30 -17.90 0.76
CA ASP A 100 3.35 -18.76 0.20
C ASP A 100 4.67 -17.98 0.01
N LYS A 101 4.57 -16.67 -0.23
CA LYS A 101 5.72 -15.79 -0.44
C LYS A 101 5.44 -14.39 0.08
N VAL A 102 6.43 -13.83 0.79
CA VAL A 102 6.40 -12.45 1.28
C VAL A 102 7.55 -11.68 0.64
N LEU A 103 7.24 -10.53 0.06
CA LEU A 103 8.21 -9.60 -0.51
C LEU A 103 8.11 -8.29 0.27
N THR A 104 9.25 -7.76 0.68
CA THR A 104 9.35 -6.48 1.39
C THR A 104 10.07 -5.46 0.53
N PHE A 105 9.55 -4.25 0.52
CA PHE A 105 10.06 -3.09 -0.20
C PHE A 105 10.27 -1.98 0.82
#